data_AF-A0A4Q9GYS1-F1
#
_entry.id   AF-A0A4Q9GYS1-F1
#
_cell.length_a   1.000
_cell.length_b   1.000
_cell.length_c   1.000
_cell.angle_alpha   90.00
_cell.angle_beta   90.00
_cell.angle_gamma   90.00
#
_symmetry.space_group_name_H-M   'P 1'
#
loop_
_entity.id
_entity.type
_entity.pdbx_description
1 polymer ?
#
loop_
_entity_poly.entity_id
_entity_poly.type
_entity_poly.pdbx_seq_one_letter_code
_entity_poly.pdbx_strand_id
1 'polypeptide(L)' 'MTSTTQLPPKDVGTAYLFWLASFVLVCGLQHFYLGKIARGVIWILTAGLFGIGTIIDLFTLAGQTREVNRLRAAGIQ' A
#
# COMPACT_ATOMS: atom_id res chain seq x y z
N MET A 1 5.34 17.32 27.29
CA MET A 1 5.53 17.77 25.91
C MET A 1 5.77 16.53 25.07
N THR A 2 4.70 15.88 24.64
CA THR A 2 4.74 14.68 23.81
C THR A 2 5.24 15.10 22.43
N SER A 3 6.50 14.81 22.14
CA SER A 3 7.08 14.95 20.80
C SER A 3 6.25 14.08 19.86
N THR A 4 5.26 14.66 19.20
CA THR A 4 4.50 13.97 18.15
C THR A 4 5.47 13.71 17.01
N THR A 5 6.13 12.55 17.03
CA THR A 5 7.03 12.11 15.97
C THR A 5 6.19 11.85 14.74
N GLN A 6 5.94 12.92 13.96
CA GLN A 6 5.23 12.88 12.69
C GLN A 6 6.01 11.94 11.77
N LEU A 7 5.47 10.76 11.51
CA LEU A 7 6.11 9.78 10.64
C LEU A 7 6.20 10.36 9.22
N PRO A 8 7.33 10.22 8.53
CA PRO A 8 7.50 10.77 7.19
C PRO A 8 6.39 10.25 6.26
N PRO A 9 5.78 11.14 5.45
CA PRO A 9 4.74 10.75 4.51
C PRO A 9 5.29 9.72 3.52
N LYS A 10 4.50 8.68 3.25
CA LYS A 10 4.82 7.67 2.24
C LYS A 10 4.63 8.26 0.85
N ASP A 11 5.61 8.00 0.01
CA ASP A 11 5.62 8.47 -1.37
C ASP A 11 4.76 7.56 -2.26
N VAL A 12 3.86 8.19 -3.03
CA VAL A 12 2.95 7.49 -3.94
C VAL A 12 3.73 6.82 -5.08
N GLY A 13 4.82 7.42 -5.54
CA GLY A 13 5.69 6.86 -6.56
C GLY A 13 6.37 5.56 -6.10
N THR A 14 6.78 5.48 -4.84
CA THR A 14 7.31 4.24 -4.26
C THR A 14 6.23 3.16 -4.17
N ALA A 15 4.99 3.52 -3.85
CA ALA A 15 3.87 2.59 -3.87
C ALA A 15 3.62 2.04 -5.30
N TYR A 16 3.66 2.89 -6.32
CA TYR A 16 3.53 2.48 -7.72
C TYR A 16 4.72 1.62 -8.21
N LEU A 17 5.93 1.88 -7.72
CA LEU A 17 7.10 1.06 -8.02
C LEU A 17 6.92 -0.37 -7.48
N PHE A 18 6.41 -0.50 -6.26
CA PHE A 18 6.04 -1.80 -5.68
C PHE A 18 4.86 -2.46 -6.40
N TRP A 19 3.90 -1.68 -6.90
CA TRP A 19 2.82 -2.19 -7.74
C TRP A 19 3.35 -2.78 -9.06
N LEU A 20 4.25 -2.08 -9.74
CA LEU A 20 4.88 -2.54 -10.98
C LEU A 20 5.71 -3.82 -10.72
N ALA A 21 6.52 -3.82 -9.66
CA ALA A 21 7.27 -5.01 -9.24
C ALA A 21 6.34 -6.18 -8.89
N SER A 22 5.15 -5.91 -8.35
CA SER A 22 4.16 -6.94 -8.01
C SER A 22 3.48 -7.54 -9.25
N PHE A 23 3.41 -6.79 -10.34
CA PHE A 23 2.91 -7.27 -11.63
C PHE A 23 3.91 -8.19 -12.34
N VAL A 24 5.22 -8.04 -12.05
CA VAL A 24 6.31 -8.78 -12.71
C VAL A 24 6.87 -9.93 -11.86
N LEU A 25 6.91 -9.82 -10.52
CA LEU A 25 7.53 -10.80 -9.62
C LEU A 25 6.58 -11.44 -8.59
N VAL A 26 5.79 -10.66 -7.84
CA VAL A 26 4.99 -11.15 -6.68
C VAL A 26 3.71 -10.32 -6.46
N CYS A 27 2.52 -10.89 -6.69
CA CYS A 27 1.25 -10.19 -6.45
C CYS A 27 1.06 -9.77 -4.98
N GLY A 28 0.95 -8.46 -4.72
CA GLY A 28 0.51 -7.91 -3.41
C GLY A 28 1.56 -7.22 -2.55
N LEU A 29 2.79 -6.98 -3.05
CA LEU A 29 3.87 -6.35 -2.28
C LEU A 29 3.55 -4.89 -1.91
N GLN A 30 2.78 -4.19 -2.74
CA GLN A 30 2.34 -2.82 -2.46
C GLN A 30 1.48 -2.72 -1.18
N HIS A 31 0.68 -3.75 -0.86
CA HIS A 31 -0.14 -3.73 0.36
C HIS A 31 0.69 -3.87 1.63
N PHE A 32 1.79 -4.63 1.58
CA PHE A 32 2.76 -4.69 2.66
C PHE A 32 3.44 -3.33 2.87
N TYR A 33 3.82 -2.64 1.80
CA TYR A 33 4.36 -1.28 1.89
C TYR A 33 3.37 -0.31 2.55
N LEU A 34 2.08 -0.41 2.24
CA LEU A 34 1.05 0.42 2.87
C LEU A 34 0.71 0.01 4.31
N GLY A 35 1.23 -1.10 4.83
CA GLY A 35 0.92 -1.62 6.17
C GLY A 35 -0.36 -2.46 6.25
N LYS A 36 -0.97 -2.78 5.10
CA LYS A 36 -2.19 -3.57 5.00
C LYS A 36 -1.88 -5.06 4.80
N ILE A 37 -1.30 -5.68 5.84
CA ILE A 37 -0.82 -7.07 5.80
C ILE A 37 -1.96 -8.05 5.43
N ALA A 38 -3.13 -7.90 6.03
CA ALA A 38 -4.28 -8.76 5.73
C ALA A 38 -4.67 -8.76 4.24
N ARG A 39 -4.65 -7.58 3.59
CA ARG A 39 -4.89 -7.48 2.14
C ARG A 39 -3.76 -8.11 1.32
N GLY A 40 -2.51 -7.90 1.73
CA GLY A 40 -1.36 -8.53 1.08
C GLY A 40 -1.42 -10.06 1.11
N VAL A 41 -1.81 -10.64 2.25
CA VAL A 41 -1.98 -12.10 2.40
C VAL A 41 -3.11 -12.63 1.52
N ILE A 42 -4.26 -11.95 1.46
CA ILE A 42 -5.36 -12.31 0.56
C ILE A 42 -4.89 -12.24 -0.90
N TRP A 43 -4.10 -11.24 -1.28
CA TRP A 43 -3.56 -11.11 -2.64
C TRP A 43 -2.60 -12.24 -2.99
N ILE A 44 -1.75 -12.69 -2.06
CA ILE A 44 -0.85 -13.81 -2.32
C ILE A 44 -1.63 -15.14 -2.42
N LEU A 45 -2.58 -15.37 -1.50
CA LEU A 45 -3.44 -16.57 -1.50
C LEU A 45 -4.33 -16.67 -2.75
N THR A 46 -4.68 -15.53 -3.34
CA THR A 46 -5.48 -15.46 -4.57
C THR A 46 -4.64 -15.27 -5.83
N ALA A 47 -3.30 -15.21 -5.72
CA ALA A 47 -2.38 -14.85 -6.81
C ALA A 47 -2.76 -13.53 -7.52
N GLY A 48 -3.17 -12.50 -6.76
CA GLY A 48 -3.67 -11.23 -7.27
C GLY A 48 -4.98 -11.39 -8.04
N LEU A 49 -5.78 -12.39 -7.69
CA LEU A 49 -7.00 -12.88 -8.35
C LEU A 49 -7.03 -12.61 -9.87
N PHE A 50 -6.18 -13.34 -10.61
CA PHE A 50 -6.03 -13.33 -12.08
C PHE A 50 -5.50 -12.02 -12.72
N GLY A 51 -4.90 -11.11 -11.94
CA GLY A 51 -4.35 -9.85 -12.47
C GLY A 51 -5.38 -8.74 -12.64
N ILE A 52 -6.66 -9.01 -12.40
CA ILE A 52 -7.70 -7.97 -12.31
C ILE A 52 -7.53 -7.19 -11.00
N GLY A 53 -7.16 -7.89 -9.93
CA GLY A 53 -6.91 -7.29 -8.63
C GLY A 53 -5.81 -6.23 -8.66
N THR A 54 -4.77 -6.41 -9.49
CA THR A 54 -3.69 -5.42 -9.64
C THR A 54 -4.15 -4.20 -10.44
N ILE A 55 -5.00 -4.35 -11.46
CA ILE A 55 -5.55 -3.22 -12.23
C ILE A 55 -6.41 -2.32 -11.35
N ILE A 56 -7.30 -2.90 -10.54
CA ILE A 56 -8.15 -2.14 -9.60
C ILE A 56 -7.27 -1.41 -8.56
N ASP A 57 -6.17 -2.05 -8.16
CA ASP A 57 -5.26 -1.45 -7.19
C ASP A 57 -4.55 -0.22 -7.75
N LEU A 58 -4.25 -0.15 -9.06
CA LEU A 58 -3.64 1.02 -9.70
C LEU A 58 -4.43 2.31 -9.44
N PHE A 59 -5.76 2.23 -9.56
CA PHE A 59 -6.67 3.36 -9.31
C PHE A 59 -6.83 3.66 -7.82
N THR A 60 -6.75 2.62 -6.99
CA THR A 60 -7.03 2.74 -5.55
C THR A 60 -5.79 3.16 -4.75
N LEU A 61 -4.57 2.88 -5.24
CA LEU A 61 -3.30 3.03 -4.53
C LEU A 61 -3.01 4.48 -4.12
N ALA A 62 -3.29 5.45 -5.00
CA ALA A 62 -3.11 6.87 -4.71
C ALA A 62 -4.00 7.33 -3.54
N GLY A 63 -5.28 6.91 -3.56
CA GLY A 63 -6.23 7.19 -2.48
C GLY A 63 -5.81 6.54 -1.16
N GLN A 64 -5.34 5.29 -1.21
CA GLN A 64 -4.88 4.59 -0.01
C GLN A 64 -3.61 5.19 0.58
N THR A 65 -2.68 5.61 -0.25
CA THR A 65 -1.45 6.26 0.21
C THR A 65 -1.77 7.59 0.88
N ARG A 66 -2.68 8.37 0.30
CA ARG A 66 -3.15 9.62 0.91
C ARG A 66 -3.85 9.37 2.25
N GLU A 67 -4.67 8.33 2.36
CA GLU A 67 -5.34 8.01 3.63
C GLU A 67 -4.36 7.53 4.70
N VAL A 68 -3.40 6.68 4.34
CA VAL A 68 -2.32 6.25 5.27
C VAL A 68 -1.49 7.44 5.73
N ASN A 69 -1.18 8.39 4.84
CA ASN A 69 -0.48 9.61 5.20
C ASN A 69 -1.31 10.51 6.12
N ARG A 70 -2.63 10.57 5.93
CA ARG A 70 -3.55 11.31 6.81
C ARG A 70 -3.60 10.69 8.21
N LEU A 71 -3.68 9.36 8.31
CA LEU A 71 -3.69 8.63 9.59
C LEU A 71 -2.34 8.77 10.32
N ARG A 72 -1.22 8.69 9.58
CA ARG A 72 0.12 8.94 10.12
C ARG A 72 0.30 10.37 10.62
N ALA A 73 -0.24 11.36 9.92
CA ALA A 73 -0.23 12.75 10.37
C ALA A 73 -1.07 12.95 11.65
N ALA A 74 -2.14 12.16 11.81
CA ALA A 74 -2.97 12.13 13.01
C ALA A 74 -2.36 11.32 14.18
N GLY A 75 -1.22 10.64 13.98
CA GLY A 75 -0.58 9.82 15.02
C GLY A 75 -1.27 8.50 15.32
N ILE A 76 -2.13 8.02 14.41
CA ILE A 76 -2.87 6.76 14.55
C ILE A 76 -2.23 5.77 13.57
N GLN A 77 -1.47 4.78 14.09
CA GLN A 77 -0.90 3.69 13.29
C GLN A 77 -1.51 2.35 13.68
#